data_AF-A0A3R7FKH1-F1
#
_entry.id   AF-A0A3R7FKH1-F1
#
_cell.length_a   1.000
_cell.length_b   1.000
_cell.length_c   1.000
_cell.angle_alpha   90.00
_cell.angle_beta   90.00
_cell.angle_gamma   90.00
#
_symmetry.space_group_name_H-M   'P 1'
#
loop_
_entity.id
_entity.type
_entity.pdbx_description
1 polymer ?
#
loop_
_entity_poly.entity_id
_entity_poly.type
_entity_poly.pdbx_seq_one_letter_code
_entity_poly.pdbx_strand_id
1 'polypeptide(L)'
;MRTSLLLEKHLKKQLLEFMEDREEPFSISLLVNCCLQPIPATMIRDMLCKLVDEGEVIRIDDERYMATRVLMKKWLRQKIKRNEEDVNFDELEVPRNLFKEISKLLRERPELGYIDESDFIRDAIRRSLYRR
;
A
#
# COMPACT_ATOMS: atom_id res chain seq x y z
N MET A 1 4.65 30.25 -6.64
CA MET A 1 5.02 28.91 -7.15
C MET A 1 5.37 27.90 -6.04
N ARG A 2 6.22 28.21 -5.05
CA ARG A 2 6.60 27.25 -3.98
C ARG A 2 5.43 26.80 -3.09
N THR A 3 4.49 27.68 -2.77
CA THR A 3 3.32 27.40 -1.91
C THR A 3 2.32 26.43 -2.54
N SER A 4 2.09 26.51 -3.85
CA SER A 4 1.19 25.61 -4.58
C SER A 4 1.71 24.17 -4.63
N LEU A 5 3.02 23.98 -4.85
CA LEU A 5 3.64 22.65 -4.84
C LEU A 5 3.63 22.00 -3.44
N LEU A 6 3.78 22.80 -2.38
CA LEU A 6 3.68 22.31 -1.02
C LEU A 6 2.26 21.87 -0.67
N LEU A 7 1.26 22.65 -1.10
CA LEU A 7 -0.14 22.32 -0.92
C LEU A 7 -0.50 21.01 -1.64
N GLU A 8 -0.04 20.85 -2.89
CA GLU A 8 -0.28 19.65 -3.68
C GLU A 8 0.33 18.40 -3.03
N LYS A 9 1.58 18.48 -2.59
CA LYS A 9 2.25 17.38 -1.86
C LYS A 9 1.52 17.02 -0.57
N HIS A 10 1.05 18.04 0.17
CA HIS A 10 0.33 17.81 1.41
C HIS A 10 -1.02 17.13 1.16
N LEU A 11 -1.80 17.63 0.19
CA LEU A 11 -3.07 17.04 -0.20
C LEU A 11 -2.89 15.59 -0.67
N LYS A 12 -1.88 15.33 -1.52
CA LYS A 12 -1.54 13.98 -1.99
C LYS A 12 -1.30 13.03 -0.83
N LYS A 13 -0.48 13.46 0.15
CA LYS A 13 -0.17 12.67 1.34
C LYS A 13 -1.43 12.37 2.16
N GLN A 14 -2.25 13.39 2.44
CA GLN A 14 -3.49 13.22 3.21
C GLN A 14 -4.48 12.29 2.51
N LEU A 15 -4.61 12.41 1.19
CA LEU A 15 -5.45 11.50 0.41
C LEU A 15 -4.93 10.07 0.50
N LEU A 16 -3.62 9.83 0.33
CA LEU A 16 -3.06 8.50 0.45
C LEU A 16 -3.32 7.88 1.82
N GLU A 17 -3.05 8.61 2.90
CA GLU A 17 -3.34 8.17 4.27
C GLU A 17 -4.82 7.81 4.44
N PHE A 18 -5.72 8.70 4.01
CA PHE A 18 -7.16 8.45 4.08
C PHE A 18 -7.61 7.23 3.27
N MET A 19 -7.09 7.07 2.05
CA MET A 19 -7.48 5.98 1.15
C MET A 19 -6.92 4.63 1.61
N GLU A 20 -5.74 4.60 2.23
CA GLU A 20 -5.13 3.39 2.77
C GLU A 20 -5.86 2.81 3.98
N ASP A 21 -6.59 3.64 4.73
CA ASP A 21 -7.43 3.22 5.84
C ASP A 21 -8.78 2.65 5.39
N ARG A 22 -9.13 2.79 4.11
CA ARG A 22 -10.39 2.30 3.57
C ARG A 22 -10.21 0.93 2.94
N GLU A 23 -10.89 -0.07 3.50
CA GLU A 23 -10.95 -1.38 2.86
C GLU A 23 -11.82 -1.38 1.59
N GLU A 24 -12.85 -0.53 1.51
CA GLU A 24 -13.80 -0.52 0.39
C GLU A 24 -13.48 0.54 -0.67
N PRO A 25 -13.82 0.28 -1.96
CA PRO A 25 -13.68 1.27 -3.02
C PRO A 25 -14.41 2.58 -2.71
N PHE A 26 -13.85 3.70 -3.17
CA PHE A 26 -14.36 5.04 -2.89
C PHE A 26 -14.56 5.86 -4.17
N SER A 27 -15.45 6.85 -4.12
CA SER A 27 -15.71 7.78 -5.21
C SER A 27 -15.11 9.16 -4.95
N ILE A 28 -14.99 9.98 -5.99
CA ILE A 28 -14.59 11.39 -5.85
C ILE A 28 -15.53 12.14 -4.91
N SER A 29 -16.85 11.91 -5.03
CA SER A 29 -17.86 12.54 -4.19
C SER A 29 -17.64 12.25 -2.70
N LEU A 30 -17.26 11.01 -2.37
CA LEU A 30 -16.92 10.64 -1.00
C LEU A 30 -15.70 11.40 -0.49
N LEU A 31 -14.63 11.50 -1.29
CA LEU A 31 -13.43 12.25 -0.90
C LEU A 31 -13.73 13.72 -0.65
N VAL A 32 -14.49 14.36 -1.55
CA VAL A 32 -14.90 15.76 -1.39
C VAL A 32 -15.71 15.96 -0.11
N ASN A 33 -16.65 15.04 0.20
CA ASN A 33 -17.49 15.12 1.40
C ASN A 33 -16.73 14.86 2.72
N CYS A 34 -15.60 14.15 2.66
CA CYS A 34 -14.77 13.88 3.83
C CYS A 34 -13.67 14.94 4.07
N CYS A 35 -13.51 15.90 3.17
CA CYS A 35 -12.54 16.98 3.35
C CYS A 35 -13.01 17.95 4.44
N LEU A 36 -12.13 18.30 5.38
CA LEU A 36 -12.39 19.30 6.42
C LEU A 36 -12.40 20.74 5.89
N GLN A 37 -11.93 20.92 4.66
CA GLN A 37 -11.93 22.19 3.95
C GLN A 37 -12.59 22.01 2.58
N PRO A 38 -13.21 23.05 2.01
CA PRO A 38 -13.77 22.96 0.67
C PRO A 38 -12.66 22.73 -0.35
N ILE A 39 -12.62 21.54 -0.94
CA ILE A 39 -11.71 21.21 -2.03
C ILE A 39 -12.54 20.97 -3.31
N PRO A 40 -12.22 21.63 -4.43
CA PRO A 40 -12.91 21.38 -5.69
C PRO A 40 -12.79 19.91 -6.12
N ALA A 41 -13.89 19.33 -6.58
CA ALA A 41 -13.91 17.95 -7.11
C ALA A 41 -12.92 17.75 -8.27
N THR A 42 -12.66 18.80 -9.06
CA THR A 42 -11.65 18.79 -10.12
C THR A 42 -10.24 18.59 -9.58
N MET A 43 -9.89 19.25 -8.47
CA MET A 43 -8.57 19.09 -7.84
C MET A 43 -8.36 17.68 -7.30
N ILE A 44 -9.39 17.08 -6.69
CA ILE A 44 -9.36 15.68 -6.25
C ILE A 44 -9.21 14.75 -7.46
N ARG A 45 -9.96 14.99 -8.54
CA ARG A 45 -9.87 14.20 -9.78
C ARG A 45 -8.47 14.25 -10.38
N ASP A 46 -7.90 15.43 -10.54
CA ASP A 46 -6.56 15.60 -11.11
C ASP A 46 -5.50 14.89 -10.26
N MET A 47 -5.63 14.97 -8.93
CA MET A 47 -4.75 14.25 -8.02
C MET A 47 -4.90 12.72 -8.15
N LEU A 48 -6.13 12.22 -8.24
CA LEU A 48 -6.37 10.79 -8.44
C LEU A 48 -5.80 10.30 -9.77
N CYS A 49 -5.92 11.08 -10.86
CA CYS A 49 -5.28 10.75 -12.13
C CYS A 49 -3.75 10.60 -11.96
N LYS A 50 -3.09 11.53 -11.28
CA LYS A 50 -1.64 11.43 -11.00
C LYS A 50 -1.31 10.19 -10.16
N LEU A 51 -2.11 9.90 -9.15
CA LEU A 51 -1.91 8.72 -8.29
C LEU A 51 -2.15 7.41 -9.03
N VAL A 52 -3.04 7.41 -10.04
CA VAL A 52 -3.21 6.27 -10.95
C VAL A 52 -1.99 6.11 -11.85
N ASP A 53 -1.49 7.20 -12.44
CA ASP A 53 -0.30 7.17 -13.29
C ASP A 53 0.95 6.70 -12.52
N GLU A 54 1.03 7.02 -11.23
CA GLU A 54 2.10 6.57 -10.32
C GLU A 54 1.89 5.13 -9.80
N GLY A 55 0.72 4.53 -10.01
CA GLY A 55 0.39 3.18 -9.54
C GLY A 55 0.01 3.08 -8.06
N GLU A 56 -0.17 4.20 -7.36
CA GLU A 56 -0.58 4.25 -5.95
C GLU A 56 -2.09 4.00 -5.77
N VAL A 57 -2.88 4.31 -6.80
CA VAL A 57 -4.33 4.10 -6.84
C VAL A 57 -4.69 3.35 -8.12
N ILE A 58 -5.69 2.47 -8.03
CA ILE A 58 -6.28 1.80 -9.18
C ILE A 58 -7.71 2.30 -9.36
N ARG A 59 -8.08 2.58 -10.61
CA ARG A 59 -9.47 2.84 -11.00
C ARG A 59 -10.18 1.51 -11.22
N ILE A 60 -11.22 1.24 -10.44
CA ILE A 60 -12.00 0.00 -10.49
C ILE A 60 -13.01 0.06 -11.63
N ASP A 61 -13.69 1.19 -11.76
CA ASP A 61 -14.65 1.49 -12.81
C ASP A 61 -14.72 3.01 -13.05
N ASP A 62 -15.76 3.47 -13.76
CA ASP A 62 -15.86 4.87 -14.12
C ASP A 62 -15.94 5.84 -12.94
N GLU A 63 -16.39 5.39 -11.77
CA GLU A 63 -16.67 6.26 -10.62
C GLU A 63 -15.89 5.88 -9.36
N ARG A 64 -15.30 4.68 -9.30
CA ARG A 64 -14.69 4.12 -8.10
C ARG A 64 -13.20 3.86 -8.24
N TYR A 65 -12.51 4.12 -7.14
CA TYR A 65 -11.07 4.00 -6.98
C TYR A 65 -10.74 3.17 -5.74
N MET A 66 -9.53 2.63 -5.71
CA MET A 66 -9.01 1.91 -4.55
C MET A 66 -7.49 2.08 -4.47
N ALA A 67 -6.95 2.25 -3.27
CA ALA A 67 -5.51 2.33 -3.09
C ALA A 67 -4.86 0.98 -3.40
N THR A 68 -3.79 0.98 -4.20
CA THR A 68 -3.06 -0.23 -4.59
C THR A 68 -2.57 -1.00 -3.37
N ARG A 69 -2.10 -0.29 -2.34
CA ARG A 69 -1.66 -0.89 -1.07
C ARG A 69 -2.76 -1.66 -0.35
N VAL A 70 -4.01 -1.20 -0.39
CA VAL A 70 -5.15 -1.92 0.20
C VAL A 70 -5.44 -3.19 -0.59
N LEU A 71 -5.40 -3.12 -1.92
CA LEU A 71 -5.57 -4.29 -2.78
C LEU A 71 -4.48 -5.34 -2.53
N MET A 72 -3.21 -4.91 -2.44
CA MET A 72 -2.08 -5.78 -2.09
C MET A 72 -2.29 -6.44 -0.72
N LYS A 73 -2.69 -5.67 0.30
CA LYS A 73 -3.01 -6.22 1.64
C LYS A 73 -4.14 -7.24 1.57
N LYS A 74 -5.23 -6.96 0.83
CA LYS A 74 -6.35 -7.89 0.66
C LYS A 74 -5.91 -9.18 -0.03
N TRP A 75 -5.12 -9.08 -1.10
CA TRP A 75 -4.58 -10.24 -1.82
C TRP A 75 -3.67 -11.09 -0.93
N LEU A 76 -2.73 -10.48 -0.19
CA LEU A 76 -1.84 -11.19 0.72
C LEU A 76 -2.62 -11.90 1.85
N ARG A 77 -3.64 -11.26 2.44
CA ARG A 77 -4.51 -11.88 3.46
C ARG A 77 -5.23 -13.11 2.92
N GLN A 78 -5.69 -13.07 1.66
CA GLN A 78 -6.37 -14.21 1.03
C GLN A 78 -5.41 -15.39 0.81
N LYS A 79 -4.16 -15.13 0.40
CA LYS A 79 -3.13 -16.17 0.25
C LYS A 79 -2.78 -16.82 1.60
N ILE A 80 -2.69 -16.04 2.67
CA ILE A 80 -2.41 -16.56 4.03
C ILE A 80 -3.57 -17.39 4.58
N LYS A 81 -4.82 -16.89 4.50
CA LYS A 81 -5.99 -17.57 5.09
C LYS A 81 -6.33 -18.91 4.44
N ARG A 82 -5.98 -19.10 3.16
CA ARG A 82 -6.27 -20.37 2.47
C ARG A 82 -5.37 -21.50 2.94
N ASN A 83 -4.17 -21.18 3.42
CA ASN A 83 -3.17 -22.16 3.82
C ASN A 83 -2.56 -21.75 5.17
N GLU A 84 -3.30 -21.93 6.27
CA GLU A 84 -2.82 -21.59 7.62
C GLU A 84 -1.49 -22.29 7.97
N GLU A 85 -1.23 -23.45 7.38
CA GLU A 85 -0.01 -24.25 7.58
C GLU A 85 1.04 -24.08 6.47
N ASP A 86 0.66 -23.61 5.27
CA ASP A 86 1.56 -23.57 4.10
C ASP A 86 1.34 -22.31 3.23
N VAL A 87 1.69 -21.16 3.80
CA VAL A 87 1.62 -19.87 3.08
C VAL A 87 2.66 -19.89 1.96
N ASN A 88 2.20 -20.29 0.78
CA ASN A 88 2.99 -20.29 -0.44
C ASN A 88 3.07 -18.85 -0.98
N PHE A 89 4.27 -18.28 -0.89
CA PHE A 89 4.64 -16.99 -1.46
C PHE A 89 5.50 -17.16 -2.73
N ASP A 90 5.51 -18.31 -3.38
CA ASP A 90 6.33 -18.58 -4.56
C ASP A 90 5.95 -17.67 -5.75
N GLU A 91 4.71 -17.16 -5.77
CA GLU A 91 4.25 -16.13 -6.72
C GLU A 91 4.70 -14.70 -6.33
N LEU A 92 5.24 -14.49 -5.12
CA LEU A 92 5.67 -13.18 -4.65
C LEU A 92 7.11 -12.90 -5.10
N GLU A 93 7.23 -12.07 -6.14
CA GLU A 93 8.52 -11.58 -6.56
C GLU A 93 9.03 -10.49 -5.62
N VAL A 94 10.15 -10.75 -4.96
CA VAL A 94 10.86 -9.76 -4.16
C VAL A 94 11.97 -9.12 -5.01
N PRO A 95 12.09 -7.78 -5.04
CA PRO A 95 13.17 -7.11 -5.76
C PRO A 95 14.54 -7.66 -5.35
N ARG A 96 15.38 -8.00 -6.33
CA ARG A 96 16.70 -8.62 -6.08
C ARG A 96 17.58 -7.81 -5.12
N ASN A 97 17.48 -6.48 -5.16
CA ASN A 97 18.24 -5.61 -4.27
C ASN A 97 17.75 -5.73 -2.82
N LEU A 98 16.43 -5.73 -2.60
CA LEU A 98 15.85 -5.95 -1.28
C LEU A 98 16.21 -7.34 -0.75
N PHE A 99 16.17 -8.36 -1.60
CA PHE A 99 16.59 -9.71 -1.22
C PHE A 99 18.04 -9.73 -0.73
N LYS A 100 18.97 -9.08 -1.46
CA LYS A 100 20.38 -8.95 -1.05
C LYS A 100 20.54 -8.23 0.30
N GLU A 101 19.76 -7.18 0.52
CA GLU A 101 19.77 -6.45 1.80
C GLU A 101 19.28 -7.34 2.96
N ILE A 102 18.23 -8.14 2.73
CA ILE A 102 17.73 -9.12 3.72
C ILE A 102 18.80 -10.18 3.98
N SER A 103 19.40 -10.79 2.95
CA SER A 103 20.48 -11.77 3.10
C SER A 103 21.65 -11.20 3.90
N LYS A 104 22.01 -9.93 3.66
CA LYS A 104 23.08 -9.25 4.40
C LYS A 104 22.69 -9.06 5.88
N LEU A 105 21.47 -8.59 6.14
CA LEU A 105 20.95 -8.37 7.50
C LEU A 105 20.96 -9.68 8.31
N LEU A 106 20.48 -10.78 7.73
CA LEU A 106 20.41 -12.07 8.42
C LEU A 106 21.80 -12.64 8.75
N ARG A 107 22.80 -12.38 7.91
CA ARG A 107 24.20 -12.74 8.20
C ARG A 107 24.82 -11.88 9.30
N GLU A 108 24.51 -10.60 9.31
CA GLU A 108 25.02 -9.65 10.32
C GLU A 108 24.33 -9.84 11.68
N ARG A 109 23.10 -10.37 11.69
CA ARG A 109 22.28 -10.54 12.89
C ARG A 109 21.70 -11.96 13.03
N PRO A 110 22.53 -12.97 13.29
CA PRO A 110 22.06 -14.34 13.49
C PRO A 110 21.15 -14.49 14.71
N GLU A 111 21.22 -13.56 15.68
CA GLU A 111 20.35 -13.53 16.86
C GLU A 111 18.87 -13.34 16.54
N LEU A 112 18.53 -12.95 15.31
CA LEU A 112 17.15 -12.84 14.86
C LEU A 112 16.46 -14.21 14.70
N GLY A 113 17.22 -15.30 14.58
CA GLY A 113 16.72 -16.68 14.64
C GLY A 113 15.95 -17.16 13.41
N TYR A 114 15.99 -16.44 12.29
CA TYR A 114 15.38 -16.87 11.03
C TYR A 114 16.22 -17.92 10.32
N ILE A 115 15.55 -18.91 9.69
CA ILE A 115 16.21 -20.02 8.99
C ILE A 115 16.85 -19.55 7.68
N ASP A 116 16.09 -18.75 6.92
CA ASP A 116 16.47 -18.21 5.62
C ASP A 116 15.71 -16.89 5.33
N GLU A 117 15.99 -16.30 4.17
CA GLU A 117 15.30 -15.08 3.72
C GLU A 117 13.80 -15.30 3.58
N SER A 118 13.35 -16.47 3.15
CA SER A 118 11.93 -16.78 2.93
C SER A 118 11.16 -16.80 4.25
N ASP A 119 11.75 -17.35 5.32
CA ASP A 119 11.21 -17.34 6.67
C ASP A 119 11.08 -15.91 7.23
N PHE A 120 12.12 -15.09 7.04
CA PHE A 120 12.09 -13.68 7.39
C PHE A 120 10.98 -12.91 6.65
N ILE A 121 10.90 -13.07 5.33
CA ILE A 121 9.89 -12.40 4.49
C ILE A 121 8.48 -12.81 4.92
N ARG A 122 8.25 -14.11 5.17
CA ARG A 122 6.95 -14.64 5.61
C ARG A 122 6.52 -14.03 6.93
N ASP A 123 7.41 -13.99 7.92
CA ASP A 123 7.11 -13.36 9.23
C ASP A 123 6.89 -11.85 9.09
N ALA A 124 7.72 -11.14 8.31
CA ALA A 124 7.56 -9.71 8.08
C ALA A 124 6.19 -9.36 7.47
N ILE A 125 5.75 -10.11 6.45
CA ILE A 125 4.43 -9.94 5.82
C ILE A 125 3.32 -10.22 6.83
N ARG A 126 3.39 -11.33 7.58
CA ARG A 126 2.41 -11.65 8.62
C ARG A 126 2.30 -10.53 9.64
N ARG A 127 3.42 -10.04 10.18
CA ARG A 127 3.44 -8.93 11.13
C ARG A 127 2.85 -7.66 10.53
N SER A 128 3.16 -7.33 9.27
CA SER A 128 2.61 -6.15 8.59
C SER A 128 1.10 -6.20 8.37
N LEU A 129 0.50 -7.38 8.23
CA LEU A 129 -0.93 -7.52 7.94
C LEU A 129 -1.80 -7.59 9.19
N TYR A 130 -1.23 -8.06 10.31
CA TYR A 130 -1.94 -8.35 11.55
C TYR A 130 -1.52 -7.48 12.75
N ARG A 131 -0.40 -6.74 12.68
CA ARG A 131 -0.18 -5.64 13.64
C ARG A 131 -1.13 -4.49 13.32
N ARG A 132 -2.05 -4.22 14.26
CA ARG A 132 -2.71 -2.93 14.41
C ARG A 132 -1.83 -2.02 15.26
#